data_AF-A0A381WWX5-F1
#
_entry.id   AF-A0A381WWX5-F1
#
_cell.length_a   1.000
_cell.length_b   1.000
_cell.length_c   1.000
_cell.angle_alpha   90.00
_cell.angle_beta   90.00
_cell.angle_gamma   90.00
#
_symmetry.space_group_name_H-M   'P 1'
#
loop_
_entity.id
_entity.type
_entity.pdbx_description
1 polymer ?
#
loop_
_entity_poly.entity_id
_entity_poly.type
_entity_poly.pdbx_seq_one_letter_code
_entity_poly.pdbx_strand_id
1 'polypeptide(L)'
;MIWVRRIVALPFIIMAFVTFQVGVLAQQTASNLINPSFYLETLAESNIYQFLLTDLPRTALKDVRKANSNPIIEQSGLSDEIIITSINEIIPPEWLQSNFESTVIGVGDYVTGRSDEFTISIPVDERVQ
;
A
#
# COMPACT_ATOMS: atom_id res chain seq x y z
N MET A 1 -57.77 -14.50 -10.83
CA MET A 1 -56.87 -14.97 -9.73
C MET A 1 -55.38 -14.94 -10.06
N ILE A 2 -54.95 -15.14 -11.32
CA ILE A 2 -53.51 -15.13 -11.70
C ILE A 2 -52.87 -13.73 -11.60
N TRP A 3 -53.61 -12.67 -11.90
CA TRP A 3 -53.08 -11.29 -11.88
C TRP A 3 -52.78 -10.76 -10.47
N VAL A 4 -53.65 -11.03 -9.49
CA VAL A 4 -53.42 -10.67 -8.08
C VAL A 4 -52.18 -11.37 -7.53
N ARG A 5 -51.97 -12.64 -7.87
CA ARG A 5 -50.78 -13.40 -7.47
C ARG A 5 -49.48 -12.78 -8.02
N ARG A 6 -49.50 -12.26 -9.26
CA ARG A 6 -48.33 -11.62 -9.88
C ARG A 6 -48.01 -10.26 -9.27
N ILE A 7 -49.04 -9.47 -8.93
CA ILE A 7 -48.88 -8.17 -8.27
C ILE A 7 -48.30 -8.34 -6.86
N VAL A 8 -48.77 -9.36 -6.11
CA VAL A 8 -48.25 -9.65 -4.77
C VAL A 8 -46.84 -10.27 -4.83
N ALA A 9 -46.52 -11.08 -5.84
CA ALA A 9 -45.19 -11.69 -5.96
C ALA A 9 -44.10 -10.72 -6.44
N LEU A 10 -44.47 -9.67 -7.18
CA LEU A 10 -43.54 -8.66 -7.72
C LEU A 10 -42.61 -8.03 -6.67
N PRO A 11 -43.10 -7.51 -5.52
CA PRO A 11 -42.22 -6.95 -4.49
C PRO A 11 -41.29 -7.99 -3.88
N PHE A 12 -41.73 -9.25 -3.72
CA PHE A 12 -40.88 -10.32 -3.22
C PHE A 12 -39.75 -10.67 -4.20
N ILE A 13 -40.04 -10.68 -5.50
CA ILE A 13 -39.03 -10.91 -6.53
C ILE A 13 -38.00 -9.77 -6.54
N ILE A 14 -38.45 -8.52 -6.44
CA ILE A 14 -37.56 -7.35 -6.38
C ILE A 14 -36.69 -7.42 -5.11
N MET A 15 -37.29 -7.71 -3.96
CA MET A 15 -36.55 -7.85 -2.70
C MET A 15 -35.52 -8.97 -2.77
N ALA A 16 -35.89 -10.13 -3.31
CA ALA A 16 -34.96 -11.25 -3.51
C ALA A 16 -33.83 -10.87 -4.47
N PHE A 17 -34.14 -10.16 -5.55
CA PHE A 17 -33.16 -9.68 -6.51
C PHE A 17 -32.16 -8.70 -5.86
N VAL A 18 -32.65 -7.71 -5.11
CA VAL A 18 -31.79 -6.76 -4.39
C VAL A 18 -30.92 -7.47 -3.37
N THR A 19 -31.49 -8.39 -2.58
CA THR A 19 -30.75 -9.17 -1.59
C THR A 19 -29.66 -10.01 -2.25
N PHE A 20 -29.97 -10.63 -3.38
CA PHE A 20 -29.00 -11.38 -4.17
C PHE A 20 -27.85 -10.49 -4.66
N GLN A 21 -28.16 -9.31 -5.22
CA GLN A 21 -27.13 -8.37 -5.68
C GLN A 21 -26.23 -7.90 -4.53
N VAL A 22 -26.80 -7.55 -3.38
CA VAL A 22 -26.03 -7.17 -2.19
C VAL A 22 -25.15 -8.31 -1.70
N GLY A 23 -25.66 -9.55 -1.69
CA GLY A 23 -24.88 -10.72 -1.31
C GLY A 23 -23.70 -10.98 -2.26
N VAL A 24 -23.92 -10.87 -3.57
CA VAL A 24 -22.85 -11.03 -4.58
C VAL A 24 -21.79 -9.94 -4.42
N LEU A 25 -22.21 -8.68 -4.27
CA LEU A 25 -21.29 -7.56 -4.05
C LEU A 25 -20.50 -7.73 -2.75
N ALA A 26 -21.16 -8.11 -1.65
CA ALA A 26 -20.49 -8.35 -0.37
C ALA A 26 -19.42 -9.44 -0.50
N GLN A 27 -19.72 -10.54 -1.21
CA GLN A 27 -18.77 -11.62 -1.42
C GLN A 27 -17.59 -11.20 -2.29
N GLN A 28 -17.85 -10.48 -3.38
CA GLN A 28 -16.81 -10.00 -4.31
C GLN A 28 -15.90 -8.95 -3.66
N THR A 29 -16.48 -8.06 -2.85
CA THR A 29 -15.72 -7.08 -2.07
C THR A 29 -14.92 -7.77 -0.98
N ALA A 30 -15.48 -8.72 -0.24
CA ALA A 30 -14.76 -9.45 0.80
C ALA A 30 -13.56 -10.23 0.23
N SER A 31 -13.70 -10.88 -0.94
CA SER A 31 -12.58 -11.58 -1.57
C SER A 31 -11.47 -10.63 -2.04
N ASN A 32 -11.82 -9.43 -2.51
CA ASN A 32 -10.85 -8.47 -3.03
C ASN A 32 -10.19 -7.65 -1.93
N LEU A 33 -10.93 -7.25 -0.90
CA LEU A 33 -10.40 -6.49 0.25
C LEU A 33 -9.45 -7.29 1.13
N ILE A 34 -9.50 -8.61 1.08
CA ILE A 34 -8.57 -9.47 1.82
C ILE A 34 -7.37 -9.86 0.93
N ASN A 35 -7.45 -9.61 -0.38
CA ASN A 35 -6.36 -9.94 -1.29
C ASN A 35 -5.25 -8.88 -1.21
N PRO A 36 -4.02 -9.27 -0.81
CA PRO A 36 -2.88 -8.35 -0.77
C PRO A 36 -2.63 -7.63 -2.11
N SER A 37 -2.94 -8.26 -3.25
CA SER A 37 -2.69 -7.68 -4.57
C SER A 37 -3.44 -6.37 -4.81
N PHE A 38 -4.66 -6.23 -4.26
CA PHE A 38 -5.46 -5.00 -4.42
C PHE A 38 -4.76 -3.78 -3.79
N TYR A 39 -4.18 -3.95 -2.61
CA TYR A 39 -3.44 -2.87 -1.94
C TYR A 39 -2.08 -2.64 -2.58
N LEU A 40 -1.40 -3.70 -3.04
CA LEU A 40 -0.11 -3.56 -3.72
C LEU A 40 -0.24 -2.81 -5.04
N GLU A 41 -1.27 -3.08 -5.84
CA GLU A 41 -1.54 -2.34 -7.07
C GLU A 41 -1.82 -0.86 -6.77
N THR A 42 -2.63 -0.57 -5.74
CA THR A 42 -2.89 0.81 -5.29
C THR A 42 -1.59 1.52 -4.85
N LEU A 43 -0.72 0.83 -4.12
CA LEU A 43 0.56 1.38 -3.67
C LEU A 43 1.54 1.56 -4.82
N ALA A 44 1.59 0.64 -5.77
CA ALA A 44 2.45 0.70 -6.95
C ALA A 44 2.05 1.84 -7.90
N GLU A 45 0.75 2.07 -8.09
CA GLU A 45 0.24 3.21 -8.85
C GLU A 45 0.44 4.53 -8.13
N SER A 46 0.44 4.50 -6.80
CA SER A 46 0.73 5.68 -6.00
C SER A 46 2.24 5.98 -6.00
N ASN A 47 2.62 7.25 -6.08
CA ASN A 47 4.01 7.68 -5.96
C ASN A 47 4.54 7.56 -4.51
N ILE A 48 4.05 6.58 -3.72
CA ILE A 48 4.27 6.49 -2.28
C ILE A 48 5.72 6.15 -1.95
N TYR A 49 6.37 5.26 -2.70
CA TYR A 49 7.77 4.89 -2.44
C TYR A 49 8.71 6.08 -2.69
N GLN A 50 8.47 6.83 -3.77
CA GLN A 50 9.17 8.09 -4.05
C GLN A 50 8.91 9.12 -2.95
N PHE A 51 7.66 9.28 -2.52
CA PHE A 51 7.30 10.19 -1.45
C PHE A 51 8.02 9.86 -0.14
N LEU A 52 8.06 8.57 0.24
CA LEU A 52 8.70 8.10 1.47
C LEU A 52 10.22 8.36 1.49
N LEU A 53 10.90 8.21 0.36
CA LEU A 53 12.36 8.29 0.29
C LEU A 53 12.87 9.68 -0.12
N THR A 54 12.05 10.47 -0.81
CA THR A 54 12.46 11.78 -1.33
C THR A 54 11.72 12.93 -0.64
N ASP A 55 10.39 12.91 -0.66
CA ASP A 55 9.60 14.09 -0.24
C ASP A 55 9.48 14.19 1.29
N LEU A 56 9.32 13.06 1.98
CA LEU A 56 9.29 13.03 3.45
C LEU A 56 10.63 13.45 4.06
N PRO A 57 11.78 12.86 3.68
CA PRO A 57 13.06 13.27 4.26
C PRO A 57 13.39 14.71 3.92
N ARG A 58 13.05 15.19 2.71
CA ARG A 58 13.22 16.60 2.34
C ARG A 58 12.45 17.53 3.28
N THR A 59 11.18 17.21 3.54
CA THR A 59 10.35 17.99 4.46
C THR A 59 10.91 17.96 5.87
N ALA A 60 11.28 16.77 6.36
CA ALA A 60 11.84 16.59 7.69
C ALA A 60 13.17 17.36 7.87
N LEU A 61 14.08 17.28 6.90
CA LEU A 61 15.35 18.00 6.91
C LEU A 61 15.15 19.51 6.91
N LYS A 62 14.24 20.01 6.06
CA LYS A 62 13.91 21.43 5.98
C LYS A 62 13.37 21.95 7.31
N ASP A 63 12.47 21.21 7.95
CA ASP A 63 11.87 21.60 9.23
C ASP A 63 12.90 21.56 10.35
N VAL A 64 13.74 20.52 10.40
CA VAL A 64 14.83 20.41 11.38
C VAL A 64 15.84 21.55 11.23
N ARG A 65 16.26 21.87 10.00
CA ARG A 65 17.23 22.95 9.72
C ARG A 65 16.64 24.33 10.01
N LYS A 66 15.35 24.53 9.78
CA LYS A 66 14.63 25.76 10.14
C LYS A 66 14.49 25.93 11.65
N ALA A 67 14.26 24.83 12.38
CA ALA A 67 14.13 24.85 13.83
C ALA A 67 15.47 24.95 14.55
N ASN A 68 16.53 24.36 13.98
CA ASN A 68 17.87 24.29 14.54
C ASN A 68 18.91 24.71 13.50
N SER A 69 19.04 26.02 13.28
CA SER A 69 20.15 26.56 12.50
C SER A 69 21.46 26.27 13.22
N ASN A 70 22.20 25.27 12.75
CA ASN A 70 23.47 24.84 13.30
C ASN A 70 24.61 25.24 12.35
N PRO A 71 25.53 26.13 12.77
CA PRO A 71 26.62 26.60 11.93
C PRO A 71 27.57 25.49 11.48
N ILE A 72 27.66 24.37 12.22
CA ILE A 72 28.48 23.21 11.82
C ILE A 72 27.88 22.52 10.60
N ILE A 73 26.56 22.34 10.55
CA ILE A 73 25.89 21.68 9.42
C ILE A 73 25.94 22.59 8.20
N GLU A 74 25.75 23.90 8.37
CA GLU A 74 25.84 24.87 7.28
C GLU A 74 27.25 24.95 6.66
N GLN A 75 28.30 24.83 7.48
CA GLN A 75 29.69 24.88 7.02
C GLN A 75 30.22 23.54 6.51
N SER A 76 29.59 22.42 6.87
CA SER A 76 30.02 21.07 6.47
C SER A 76 29.82 20.75 4.99
N GLY A 77 29.05 21.56 4.27
CA GLY A 77 28.67 21.26 2.88
C GLY A 77 27.62 20.16 2.73
N LEU A 78 27.08 19.60 3.83
CA LEU A 78 25.96 18.67 3.82
C LEU A 78 24.66 19.41 3.44
N SER A 79 24.38 19.48 2.14
CA SER A 79 23.08 19.93 1.64
C SER A 79 22.02 18.86 1.83
N ASP A 80 20.75 19.27 1.86
CA ASP A 80 19.63 18.34 1.95
C ASP A 80 19.60 17.42 0.72
N GLU A 81 20.01 17.93 -0.45
CA GLU A 81 20.14 17.16 -1.69
C GLU A 81 21.16 16.04 -1.57
N ILE A 82 22.32 16.27 -0.92
CA ILE A 82 23.33 15.23 -0.72
C ILE A 82 22.75 14.11 0.14
N ILE A 83 22.07 14.45 1.24
CA ILE A 83 21.46 13.46 2.13
C ILE A 83 20.41 12.63 1.39
N ILE A 84 19.50 13.29 0.66
CA ILE A 84 18.45 12.60 -0.11
C ILE A 84 19.05 11.72 -1.21
N THR A 85 20.09 12.20 -1.90
CA THR A 85 20.77 11.42 -2.95
C THR A 85 21.45 10.18 -2.36
N SER A 86 22.12 10.32 -1.21
CA SER A 86 22.72 9.17 -0.52
C SER A 86 21.67 8.17 -0.04
N ILE A 87 20.51 8.62 0.45
CA ILE A 87 19.39 7.71 0.80
C ILE A 87 18.94 6.94 -0.44
N ASN A 88 18.70 7.63 -1.55
CA ASN A 88 18.24 7.01 -2.80
C ASN A 88 19.30 6.12 -3.46
N GLU A 89 20.58 6.30 -3.15
CA GLU A 89 21.67 5.43 -3.62
C GLU A 89 21.68 4.09 -2.87
N ILE A 90 21.51 4.13 -1.54
CA ILE A 90 21.50 2.92 -0.70
C ILE A 90 20.17 2.17 -0.88
N ILE A 91 19.06 2.90 -0.89
CA ILE A 91 17.70 2.37 -0.94
C ILE A 91 16.93 3.11 -2.05
N PRO A 92 17.10 2.70 -3.32
CA PRO A 92 16.30 3.26 -4.41
C PRO A 92 14.81 2.96 -4.22
N PRO A 93 13.89 3.86 -4.65
CA PRO A 93 12.45 3.65 -4.56
C PRO A 93 11.97 2.32 -5.16
N GLU A 94 12.49 1.95 -6.32
CA GLU A 94 12.18 0.68 -7.00
C GLU A 94 12.64 -0.55 -6.20
N TRP A 95 13.77 -0.43 -5.49
CA TRP A 95 14.25 -1.51 -4.62
C TRP A 95 13.34 -1.65 -3.41
N LEU A 96 12.96 -0.54 -2.77
CA LEU A 96 12.03 -0.57 -1.63
C LEU A 96 10.68 -1.16 -2.05
N GLN A 97 10.16 -0.75 -3.20
CA GLN A 97 8.92 -1.27 -3.77
C GLN A 97 8.98 -2.79 -3.96
N SER A 98 10.00 -3.30 -4.67
CA SER A 98 10.12 -4.73 -4.96
C SER A 98 10.21 -5.59 -3.69
N ASN A 99 10.99 -5.17 -2.70
CA ASN A 99 11.15 -5.89 -1.44
C ASN A 99 9.89 -5.85 -0.57
N PHE A 100 9.22 -4.70 -0.54
CA PHE A 100 7.98 -4.54 0.20
C PHE A 100 6.84 -5.36 -0.43
N GLU A 101 6.65 -5.26 -1.74
CA GLU A 101 5.61 -6.01 -2.47
C GLU A 101 5.80 -7.52 -2.30
N SER A 102 7.03 -8.02 -2.44
CA SER A 102 7.34 -9.44 -2.24
C SER A 102 7.00 -9.91 -0.82
N THR A 103 7.28 -9.09 0.19
CA THR A 103 6.96 -9.38 1.60
C THR A 103 5.46 -9.42 1.85
N VAL A 104 4.73 -8.42 1.33
CA VAL A 104 3.28 -8.30 1.53
C VAL A 104 2.51 -9.41 0.84
N ILE A 105 2.98 -9.89 -0.32
CA ILE A 105 2.41 -11.08 -0.97
C ILE A 105 2.47 -12.28 -0.02
N GLY A 106 3.64 -12.57 0.55
CA GLY A 106 3.81 -13.68 1.49
C GLY A 106 2.90 -13.56 2.73
N VAL A 107 2.80 -12.35 3.30
CA VAL A 107 1.90 -12.08 4.43
C VAL A 107 0.43 -12.29 4.05
N GLY A 108 0.02 -11.81 2.88
CA GLY A 108 -1.37 -11.95 2.45
C GLY A 108 -1.73 -13.38 2.04
N ASP A 109 -0.79 -14.16 1.51
CA ASP A 109 -0.96 -15.60 1.30
C ASP A 109 -1.20 -16.33 2.64
N TYR A 110 -0.48 -15.94 3.70
CA TYR A 110 -0.71 -16.46 5.05
C TYR A 110 -2.09 -16.08 5.61
N VAL A 111 -2.47 -14.79 5.53
CA VAL A 111 -3.77 -14.31 6.04
C VAL A 111 -4.95 -14.94 5.28
N THR A 112 -4.79 -15.20 3.98
CA THR A 112 -5.80 -15.88 3.16
C THR A 112 -5.80 -17.40 3.30
N GLY A 113 -4.86 -17.97 4.08
CA GLY A 113 -4.72 -19.42 4.26
C GLY A 113 -4.20 -20.16 3.02
N ARG A 114 -3.58 -19.45 2.07
CA ARG A 114 -2.90 -20.04 0.91
C ARG A 114 -1.53 -20.59 1.25
N SER A 115 -0.92 -20.09 2.32
CA SER A 115 0.32 -20.60 2.89
C SER A 115 0.18 -20.69 4.41
N ASP A 116 0.80 -21.71 5.03
CA ASP A 116 0.83 -21.86 6.49
C ASP A 116 1.98 -21.07 7.13
N GLU A 117 2.91 -20.58 6.31
CA GLU A 117 4.07 -19.81 6.75
C GLU A 117 4.41 -18.67 5.76
N PHE A 118 5.11 -17.66 6.25
CA PHE A 118 5.69 -16.61 5.42
C PHE A 118 7.09 -16.26 5.94
N THR A 119 7.95 -15.79 5.04
CA THR A 119 9.29 -15.33 5.38
C THR A 119 9.45 -13.87 4.98
N ILE A 120 9.98 -13.05 5.88
CA ILE A 120 10.39 -11.68 5.59
C ILE A 120 11.90 -11.69 5.38
N SER A 121 12.35 -11.38 4.17
CA SER A 121 13.78 -11.29 3.84
C SER A 121 14.06 -9.92 3.22
N ILE A 122 14.92 -9.13 3.86
CA ILE A 122 15.32 -7.81 3.37
C ILE A 122 16.84 -7.87 3.07
N PRO A 123 17.24 -7.94 1.80
CA PRO A 123 18.64 -8.07 1.39
C PRO A 123 19.37 -6.73 1.52
N VAL A 124 19.96 -6.48 2.69
CA VAL A 124 20.73 -5.26 2.99
C VAL A 124 22.24 -5.43 2.78
N ASP A 125 22.68 -6.66 2.61
CA ASP A 125 24.09 -7.07 2.48
C ASP A 125 24.75 -6.51 1.21
N GLU A 126 24.01 -6.37 0.12
CA GLU A 126 24.52 -5.78 -1.12
C GLU A 126 24.55 -4.23 -1.10
N ARG A 127 24.00 -3.60 -0.05
CA ARG A 127 23.75 -2.14 0.00
C ARG A 127 24.66 -1.36 0.95
N VAL A 128 25.40 -2.05 1.82
CA VAL A 128 26.31 -1.41 2.79
C VAL A 128 27.73 -1.93 2.57
N GLN A 129 28.55 -1.15 1.86
CA GLN A 129 30.00 -1.31 1.77
C GLN A 129 30.71 -0.02 2.14
#